data_AF-A0A3R9EA04-F1
#
_entry.id   AF-A0A3R9EA04-F1
#
_cell.length_a   1.000
_cell.length_b   1.000
_cell.length_c   1.000
_cell.angle_alpha   90.00
_cell.angle_beta   90.00
_cell.angle_gamma   90.00
#
_symmetry.space_group_name_H-M   'P 1'
#
loop_
_entity.id
_entity.type
_entity.pdbx_description
1 polymer ?
#
loop_
_entity_poly.entity_id
_entity_poly.type
_entity_poly.pdbx_seq_one_letter_code
_entity_poly.pdbx_strand_id
1 'polypeptide(L)'
;MKTKESPYALFDISVKWNQDECHVICIEKDHRLAELERIVEKHRVRLAETNLELLEKKEQIEKTLNEIRNLSCPFIRLTTRAALVPLFGNLDHELILQNGTRILEMSQDGSYLEILFDFNGVGELTNEGVEAFIALVKELQLMGLAPSIIGIKPAHAIYLNSAASVPDVPFLNSLSKAFKKSVY
;
A
#
# COMPACT_ATOMS: atom_id res chain seq x y z
N MET A 1 59.38 -4.82 28.99
CA MET A 1 60.37 -4.03 28.24
C MET A 1 59.72 -2.69 27.91
N LYS A 2 60.29 -1.55 28.33
CA LYS A 2 59.66 -0.22 28.17
C LYS A 2 59.94 0.35 26.76
N THR A 3 58.92 0.82 26.05
CA THR A 3 59.08 1.65 24.84
C THR A 3 58.89 3.13 25.19
N LYS A 4 59.39 4.00 24.32
CA LYS A 4 59.63 5.43 24.60
C LYS A 4 58.35 6.28 24.68
N GLU A 5 57.17 5.76 24.32
CA GLU A 5 55.94 6.57 24.19
C GLU A 5 54.69 6.09 24.96
N SER A 6 54.70 4.94 25.64
CA SER A 6 53.62 4.60 26.59
C SER A 6 54.07 3.49 27.57
N PRO A 7 53.71 3.54 28.88
CA PRO A 7 54.33 2.66 29.87
C PRO A 7 53.81 1.23 29.88
N TYR A 8 52.64 0.95 29.28
CA TYR A 8 52.01 -0.36 29.29
C TYR A 8 51.23 -0.60 27.99
N ALA A 9 51.68 -1.56 27.18
CA ALA A 9 50.97 -2.08 26.02
C ALA A 9 50.81 -3.60 26.17
N LEU A 10 49.64 -4.12 25.82
CA LEU A 10 49.31 -5.53 25.95
C LEU A 10 49.81 -6.26 24.69
N PHE A 11 50.62 -7.31 24.85
CA PHE A 11 51.12 -8.10 23.72
C PHE A 11 50.68 -9.53 23.87
N ASP A 12 50.25 -10.14 22.77
CA ASP A 12 50.17 -11.60 22.69
C ASP A 12 51.57 -12.11 22.29
N ILE A 13 52.13 -12.99 23.12
CA ILE A 13 53.48 -13.52 22.94
C ILE A 13 53.36 -14.98 22.52
N SER A 14 53.91 -15.30 21.35
CA SER A 14 54.08 -16.68 20.91
C SER A 14 55.55 -17.04 20.93
N VAL A 15 55.89 -18.13 21.61
CA VAL A 15 57.26 -18.60 21.78
C VAL A 15 57.40 -19.93 21.07
N LYS A 16 58.35 -20.02 20.15
CA LYS A 16 58.68 -21.26 19.47
C LYS A 16 60.17 -21.53 19.62
N TRP A 17 60.48 -22.69 20.19
CA TRP A 17 61.84 -23.14 20.39
C TRP A 17 62.28 -23.99 19.20
N ASN A 18 63.46 -23.70 18.65
CA ASN A 18 64.08 -24.54 17.66
C ASN A 18 65.53 -24.82 18.06
N GLN A 19 65.79 -26.07 18.44
CA GLN A 19 67.07 -26.53 18.98
C GLN A 19 67.54 -25.69 20.18
N ASP A 20 68.50 -24.79 20.00
CA ASP A 20 69.04 -23.90 21.06
C ASP A 20 68.65 -22.43 20.89
N GLU A 21 67.84 -22.09 19.88
CA GLU A 21 67.37 -20.72 19.64
C GLU A 21 65.88 -20.57 19.99
N CYS A 22 65.60 -19.55 20.79
CA CYS A 22 64.25 -19.17 21.18
C CYS A 22 63.76 -18.02 20.31
N HIS A 23 62.78 -18.29 19.44
CA HIS A 23 62.11 -17.25 18.68
C HIS A 23 60.86 -16.79 19.44
N VAL A 24 60.88 -15.53 19.84
CA VAL A 24 59.76 -14.87 20.52
C VAL A 24 59.14 -13.87 19.56
N ILE A 25 57.87 -14.08 19.20
CA ILE A 25 57.09 -13.14 18.40
C ILE A 25 56.14 -12.42 19.33
N CYS A 26 56.27 -11.10 19.40
CA CYS A 26 55.39 -10.21 20.16
C CYS A 26 54.48 -9.47 19.20
N ILE A 27 53.18 -9.69 19.27
CA ILE A 27 52.18 -8.94 18.49
C ILE A 27 51.45 -8.01 19.46
N GLU A 28 51.48 -6.70 19.18
CA GLU A 28 50.77 -5.71 19.99
C GLU A 28 49.26 -5.94 19.84
N LYS A 29 48.56 -6.12 20.96
CA LYS A 29 47.12 -6.36 20.98
C LYS A 29 46.41 -5.02 20.77
N ASP A 30 46.25 -4.69 19.50
CA ASP A 30 45.80 -3.39 19.04
C ASP A 30 44.35 -3.12 19.50
N HIS A 31 44.17 -2.09 20.35
CA HIS A 31 42.88 -1.65 20.91
C HIS A 31 41.79 -1.38 19.85
N ARG A 32 42.22 -1.21 18.59
CA ARG A 32 41.42 -0.95 17.40
C ARG A 32 40.41 -2.06 17.05
N LEU A 33 40.73 -3.33 17.30
CA LEU A 33 39.82 -4.43 16.92
C LEU A 33 38.58 -4.47 17.81
N ALA A 34 38.76 -4.29 19.12
CA ALA A 34 37.67 -4.20 20.08
C ALA A 34 36.80 -2.94 19.88
N GLU A 35 37.40 -1.83 19.46
CA GLU A 35 36.66 -0.61 19.13
C GLU A 35 35.79 -0.79 17.88
N LEU A 36 36.31 -1.46 16.84
CA LEU A 36 35.54 -1.78 15.63
C LEU A 36 34.37 -2.73 15.91
N GLU A 37 34.57 -3.77 16.72
CA GLU A 37 33.49 -4.67 17.14
C GLU A 37 32.37 -3.91 17.88
N ARG A 38 32.74 -3.01 18.79
CA ARG A 38 31.78 -2.16 19.52
C ARG A 38 31.02 -1.21 18.60
N ILE A 39 31.68 -0.63 17.60
CA ILE A 39 31.06 0.25 16.60
C ILE A 39 30.07 -0.54 15.74
N VAL A 40 30.47 -1.72 15.26
CA VAL A 40 29.62 -2.61 14.45
C VAL A 40 28.38 -3.03 15.23
N GLU A 41 28.54 -3.42 16.50
CA GLU A 41 27.41 -3.83 17.35
C GLU A 41 26.44 -2.67 17.59
N LYS A 42 26.96 -1.47 17.86
CA LYS A 42 26.15 -0.26 18.02
C LYS A 42 25.38 0.10 16.74
N HIS A 43 25.97 -0.10 15.57
CA HIS A 43 25.28 0.11 14.30
C HIS A 43 24.19 -0.94 14.05
N ARG A 44 24.40 -2.21 14.43
CA ARG A 44 23.37 -3.25 14.30
C ARG A 44 22.15 -2.97 15.17
N VAL A 45 22.38 -2.58 16.44
CA VAL A 45 21.29 -2.21 17.35
C VAL A 45 20.51 -1.01 16.81
N ARG A 46 21.21 0.07 16.41
CA ARG A 46 20.56 1.26 15.85
C ARG A 46 19.79 0.97 14.57
N LEU A 47 20.29 0.09 13.70
CA LEU A 47 19.60 -0.30 12.47
C LEU A 47 18.34 -1.11 12.78
N ALA A 48 18.39 -2.01 13.76
CA ALA A 48 17.23 -2.76 14.23
C ALA A 48 16.15 -1.85 14.82
N GLU A 49 16.54 -0.90 15.67
CA GLU A 49 15.65 0.12 16.24
C GLU A 49 15.01 0.98 15.14
N THR A 50 15.82 1.46 14.18
CA THR A 50 15.34 2.28 13.06
C THR A 50 14.36 1.52 12.19
N ASN A 51 14.62 0.24 11.91
CA ASN A 51 13.71 -0.61 11.13
C ASN A 51 12.38 -0.84 11.85
N LEU A 52 12.41 -0.99 13.17
CA LEU A 52 11.21 -1.18 13.98
C LEU A 52 10.37 0.11 14.01
N GLU A 53 11.01 1.26 14.19
CA GLU A 53 10.36 2.58 14.11
C GLU A 53 9.78 2.86 12.70
N LEU A 54 10.47 2.45 11.64
CA LEU A 54 9.97 2.54 10.26
C LEU A 54 8.75 1.63 10.03
N LEU A 55 8.75 0.43 10.60
CA LEU A 55 7.63 -0.50 10.52
C LEU A 55 6.40 0.06 11.23
N GLU A 56 6.55 0.58 12.45
CA GLU A 56 5.48 1.21 13.20
C GLU A 56 4.90 2.43 12.47
N LYS A 57 5.76 3.29 11.90
CA LYS A 57 5.33 4.42 11.08
C LYS A 57 4.56 3.98 9.84
N LYS A 58 5.00 2.91 9.18
CA LYS A 58 4.32 2.35 8.03
C LYS A 58 2.93 1.82 8.40
N GLU A 59 2.81 1.05 9.48
CA GLU A 59 1.53 0.54 9.97
C GLU A 59 0.58 1.68 10.35
N GLN A 60 1.09 2.73 10.99
CA GLN A 60 0.29 3.91 11.32
C GLN A 60 -0.20 4.64 10.06
N ILE A 61 0.66 4.78 9.04
CA ILE A 61 0.28 5.35 7.74
C ILE A 61 -0.78 4.50 7.05
N GLU A 62 -0.63 3.17 7.03
CA GLU A 62 -1.61 2.25 6.44
C GLU A 62 -2.95 2.30 7.17
N LYS A 63 -2.94 2.40 8.50
CA LYS A 63 -4.15 2.55 9.31
C LYS A 63 -4.85 3.88 9.03
N THR A 64 -4.11 4.98 9.00
CA THR A 64 -4.66 6.30 8.64
C THR A 64 -5.18 6.33 7.21
N LEU A 65 -4.50 5.68 6.25
CA LEU A 65 -4.98 5.54 4.87
C LEU A 65 -6.28 4.73 4.80
N ASN A 66 -6.39 3.64 5.57
CA ASN A 66 -7.62 2.86 5.66
C ASN A 66 -8.76 3.66 6.29
N GLU A 67 -8.50 4.42 7.34
CA GLU A 67 -9.50 5.30 7.97
C GLU A 67 -9.98 6.38 6.99
N ILE A 68 -9.07 7.03 6.27
CA ILE A 68 -9.40 8.00 5.21
C ILE A 68 -10.21 7.32 4.10
N ARG A 69 -9.83 6.11 3.67
CA ARG A 69 -10.52 5.35 2.62
C ARG A 69 -11.94 4.94 3.04
N ASN A 70 -12.12 4.56 4.31
CA ASN A 70 -13.43 4.19 4.87
C ASN A 70 -14.35 5.41 5.03
N LEU A 71 -13.79 6.59 5.29
CA LEU A 71 -14.55 7.85 5.39
C LEU A 71 -14.78 8.54 4.03
N SER A 72 -14.09 8.09 2.99
CA SER A 72 -14.05 8.77 1.69
C SER A 72 -14.07 7.74 0.56
N CYS A 73 -15.22 7.24 0.12
CA CYS A 73 -15.34 6.84 -1.30
C CYS A 73 -14.91 8.03 -2.18
N PRO A 74 -13.79 7.95 -2.91
CA PRO A 74 -13.24 9.09 -3.61
C PRO A 74 -14.12 9.41 -4.82
N PHE A 75 -14.93 10.46 -4.78
CA PHE A 75 -15.57 10.95 -6.00
C PHE A 75 -14.57 11.85 -6.72
N ILE A 76 -13.79 11.25 -7.62
CA ILE A 76 -12.68 11.89 -8.30
C ILE A 76 -13.17 12.49 -9.62
N ARG A 77 -13.17 13.81 -9.72
CA ARG A 77 -13.44 14.52 -10.98
C ARG A 77 -12.32 14.23 -11.99
N LEU A 78 -12.64 13.56 -13.10
CA LEU A 78 -11.70 13.35 -14.21
C LEU A 78 -11.72 14.51 -15.19
N THR A 79 -12.92 14.98 -15.54
CA THR A 79 -13.14 16.14 -16.42
C THR A 79 -14.32 16.98 -15.90
N THR A 80 -14.70 18.03 -16.62
CA THR A 80 -15.92 18.79 -16.31
C THR A 80 -17.20 17.94 -16.39
N ARG A 81 -17.17 16.85 -17.17
CA ARG A 81 -18.32 15.98 -17.48
C ARG A 81 -18.17 14.53 -17.00
N ALA A 82 -16.99 14.11 -16.56
CA ALA A 82 -16.74 12.74 -16.15
C ALA A 82 -16.16 12.66 -14.73
N ALA A 83 -16.63 11.68 -13.96
CA ALA A 83 -16.16 11.37 -12.62
C ALA A 83 -15.79 9.88 -12.48
N LEU A 84 -14.89 9.59 -11.55
CA LEU A 84 -14.43 8.26 -11.17
C LEU A 84 -14.79 8.01 -9.70
N VAL A 85 -15.37 6.84 -9.44
CA VAL A 85 -15.81 6.39 -8.11
C VAL A 85 -15.17 5.03 -7.85
N PRO A 86 -14.01 4.97 -7.19
CA PRO A 86 -13.37 3.71 -6.85
C PRO A 86 -14.03 3.08 -5.63
N LEU A 87 -14.41 1.81 -5.78
CA LEU A 87 -14.99 0.99 -4.73
C LEU A 87 -13.91 0.08 -4.14
N PHE A 88 -13.85 0.02 -2.81
CA PHE A 88 -12.85 -0.75 -2.09
C PHE A 88 -13.51 -1.64 -1.04
N GLY A 89 -13.01 -2.87 -0.90
CA GLY A 89 -13.57 -3.85 0.03
C GLY A 89 -14.58 -4.78 -0.63
N ASN A 90 -15.41 -5.46 0.16
CA ASN A 90 -16.45 -6.33 -0.38
C ASN A 90 -17.64 -5.48 -0.84
N LEU A 91 -18.24 -5.83 -1.98
CA LEU A 91 -19.47 -5.21 -2.44
C LEU A 91 -20.64 -5.83 -1.67
N ASP A 92 -20.89 -5.31 -0.47
CA ASP A 92 -22.04 -5.63 0.36
C ASP A 92 -23.00 -4.43 0.43
N HIS A 93 -24.14 -4.65 1.09
CA HIS A 93 -25.16 -3.61 1.26
C HIS A 93 -24.64 -2.39 2.05
N GLU A 94 -23.77 -2.61 3.02
CA GLU A 94 -23.24 -1.54 3.88
C GLU A 94 -22.32 -0.61 3.08
N LEU A 95 -21.45 -1.15 2.23
CA LEU A 95 -20.59 -0.36 1.35
C LEU A 95 -21.42 0.56 0.45
N ILE A 96 -22.50 0.06 -0.16
CA ILE A 96 -23.34 0.87 -1.03
C ILE A 96 -24.14 1.89 -0.23
N LEU A 97 -24.71 1.52 0.92
CA LEU A 97 -25.48 2.45 1.75
C LEU A 97 -24.63 3.62 2.25
N GLN A 98 -23.42 3.33 2.75
CA GLN A 98 -22.51 4.35 3.28
C GLN A 98 -22.03 5.33 2.20
N ASN A 99 -21.88 4.85 0.96
CA ASN A 99 -21.30 5.65 -0.12
C ASN A 99 -22.34 6.23 -1.08
N GLY A 100 -23.50 5.61 -1.21
CA GLY A 100 -24.55 5.94 -2.18
C GLY A 100 -25.05 7.37 -2.04
N THR A 101 -25.45 7.77 -0.82
CA THR A 101 -25.92 9.14 -0.54
C THR A 101 -24.92 10.19 -0.99
N ARG A 102 -23.64 10.00 -0.65
CA ARG A 102 -22.59 10.96 -1.04
C ARG A 102 -22.31 10.93 -2.53
N ILE A 103 -22.35 9.77 -3.18
CA ILE A 103 -22.20 9.66 -4.64
C ILE A 103 -23.32 10.44 -5.33
N LEU A 104 -24.56 10.31 -4.88
CA LEU A 104 -25.70 11.03 -5.42
C LEU A 104 -25.56 12.54 -5.20
N GLU A 105 -25.23 12.99 -4.00
CA GLU A 105 -25.00 14.41 -3.67
C GLU A 105 -23.89 15.01 -4.54
N MET A 106 -22.73 14.37 -4.61
CA MET A 106 -21.61 14.85 -5.42
C MET A 106 -21.89 14.82 -6.93
N SER A 107 -22.79 13.94 -7.36
CA SER A 107 -23.22 13.88 -8.76
C SER A 107 -24.19 15.01 -9.12
N GLN A 108 -24.93 15.57 -8.16
CA GLN A 108 -25.81 16.73 -8.38
C GLN A 108 -25.02 18.04 -8.45
N ASP A 109 -23.96 18.17 -7.67
CA ASP A 109 -23.16 19.40 -7.57
C ASP A 109 -22.31 19.70 -8.82
N GLY A 110 -22.21 18.77 -9.77
CA GLY A 110 -21.47 18.97 -11.01
C GLY A 110 -22.29 18.68 -12.26
N SER A 111 -21.96 19.35 -13.37
CA SER A 111 -22.49 19.04 -14.70
C SER A 111 -21.90 17.76 -15.29
N TYR A 112 -21.87 16.69 -14.49
CA TYR A 112 -21.41 15.37 -14.89
C TYR A 112 -22.43 14.73 -15.84
N LEU A 113 -21.92 13.98 -16.79
CA LEU A 113 -22.69 13.12 -17.70
C LEU A 113 -22.25 11.67 -17.57
N GLU A 114 -21.00 11.42 -17.18
CA GLU A 114 -20.43 10.07 -17.07
C GLU A 114 -19.87 9.81 -15.67
N ILE A 115 -20.18 8.63 -15.12
CA ILE A 115 -19.63 8.15 -13.85
C ILE A 115 -19.00 6.79 -14.07
N LEU A 116 -17.72 6.67 -13.74
CA LEU A 116 -16.94 5.44 -13.85
C LEU A 116 -16.79 4.81 -12.47
N PHE A 117 -17.40 3.66 -12.25
CA PHE A 117 -17.22 2.89 -11.03
C PHE A 117 -16.03 1.94 -11.18
N ASP A 118 -14.99 2.11 -10.37
CA ASP A 118 -13.80 1.25 -10.41
C ASP A 118 -13.89 0.09 -9.41
N PHE A 119 -13.91 -1.13 -9.94
CA PHE A 119 -14.01 -2.38 -9.21
C PHE A 119 -12.66 -3.04 -8.93
N ASN A 120 -11.53 -2.44 -9.32
CA ASN A 120 -10.20 -3.02 -9.06
C ASN A 120 -9.98 -3.31 -7.56
N GLY A 121 -10.48 -2.42 -6.69
CA GLY A 121 -10.42 -2.53 -5.24
C GLY A 121 -11.47 -3.46 -4.62
N VAL A 122 -12.37 -4.02 -5.41
CA VAL A 122 -13.48 -4.86 -4.92
C VAL A 122 -13.00 -6.29 -4.70
N GLY A 123 -13.33 -6.84 -3.52
CA GLY A 123 -13.07 -8.20 -3.08
C GLY A 123 -14.19 -9.15 -3.48
N GLU A 124 -14.97 -9.61 -2.51
CA GLU A 124 -16.14 -10.47 -2.74
C GLU A 124 -17.40 -9.64 -3.04
N LEU A 125 -18.35 -10.24 -3.74
CA LEU A 125 -19.65 -9.65 -4.04
C LEU A 125 -20.72 -10.42 -3.27
N THR A 126 -21.64 -9.72 -2.61
CA THR A 126 -22.85 -10.33 -2.05
C THR A 126 -24.06 -10.00 -2.91
N ASN A 127 -25.12 -10.81 -2.84
CA ASN A 127 -26.35 -10.54 -3.60
C ASN A 127 -26.97 -9.20 -3.20
N GLU A 128 -27.00 -8.92 -1.91
CA GLU A 128 -27.55 -7.69 -1.34
C GLU A 128 -26.74 -6.46 -1.77
N GLY A 129 -25.40 -6.59 -1.85
CA GLY A 129 -24.54 -5.52 -2.35
C GLY A 129 -24.72 -5.26 -3.84
N VAL A 130 -24.89 -6.31 -4.65
CA VAL A 130 -25.19 -6.17 -6.08
C VAL A 130 -26.55 -5.52 -6.30
N GLU A 131 -27.59 -5.94 -5.56
CA GLU A 131 -28.92 -5.33 -5.63
C GLU A 131 -28.91 -3.85 -5.24
N ALA A 132 -28.23 -3.51 -4.13
CA ALA A 132 -28.07 -2.13 -3.71
C ALA A 132 -27.31 -1.30 -4.76
N PHE A 133 -26.24 -1.86 -5.34
CA PHE A 133 -25.48 -1.19 -6.39
C PHE A 133 -26.33 -0.94 -7.65
N ILE A 134 -27.18 -1.90 -8.04
CA ILE A 134 -28.13 -1.73 -9.15
C ILE A 134 -29.13 -0.61 -8.87
N ALA A 135 -29.62 -0.51 -7.63
CA ALA A 135 -30.50 0.59 -7.23
C ALA A 135 -29.80 1.95 -7.37
N LEU A 136 -28.58 2.07 -6.85
CA LEU A 136 -27.76 3.29 -6.99
C LEU A 136 -27.54 3.66 -8.46
N VAL A 137 -27.21 2.69 -9.31
CA VAL A 137 -27.03 2.91 -10.75
C VAL A 137 -28.30 3.45 -11.40
N LYS A 138 -29.47 2.90 -11.06
CA LYS A 138 -30.76 3.37 -11.56
C LYS A 138 -31.06 4.80 -11.12
N GLU A 139 -30.78 5.14 -9.87
CA GLU A 139 -30.96 6.51 -9.37
C GLU A 139 -30.09 7.51 -10.13
N LEU A 140 -28.83 7.16 -10.40
CA LEU A 140 -27.93 7.99 -11.21
C LEU A 140 -28.44 8.13 -12.67
N GLN A 141 -28.95 7.05 -13.27
CA GLN A 141 -29.55 7.09 -14.60
C GLN A 141 -30.80 7.99 -14.66
N LEU A 142 -31.63 7.96 -13.61
CA LEU A 142 -32.79 8.86 -13.49
C LEU A 142 -32.39 10.33 -13.39
N MET A 143 -31.20 10.61 -12.86
CA MET A 143 -30.60 11.95 -12.85
C MET A 143 -29.99 12.37 -14.20
N GLY A 144 -30.06 11.51 -15.23
CA GLY A 144 -29.51 11.76 -16.57
C GLY A 144 -28.02 11.45 -16.71
N LEU A 145 -27.43 10.74 -15.74
CA LEU A 145 -26.04 10.31 -15.79
C LEU A 145 -25.93 8.98 -16.55
N ALA A 146 -24.75 8.72 -17.10
CA ALA A 146 -24.37 7.46 -17.74
C ALA A 146 -23.31 6.74 -16.90
N PRO A 147 -23.72 5.90 -15.94
CA PRO A 147 -22.78 5.10 -15.16
C PRO A 147 -22.14 4.02 -16.03
N SER A 148 -20.89 3.68 -15.74
CA SER A 148 -20.12 2.63 -16.41
C SER A 148 -19.24 1.94 -15.38
N ILE A 149 -18.99 0.64 -15.53
CA ILE A 149 -18.14 -0.12 -14.61
C ILE A 149 -16.79 -0.40 -15.27
N ILE A 150 -15.70 -0.16 -14.55
CA ILE A 150 -14.34 -0.51 -14.95
C ILE A 150 -13.69 -1.44 -13.92
N GLY A 151 -12.61 -2.13 -14.31
CA GLY A 151 -11.77 -2.87 -13.33
C GLY A 151 -12.38 -4.16 -12.81
N ILE A 152 -13.34 -4.75 -13.53
CA ILE A 152 -13.98 -6.03 -13.19
C ILE A 152 -12.98 -7.19 -13.29
N LYS A 153 -12.88 -7.99 -12.23
CA LYS A 153 -12.12 -9.26 -12.25
C LYS A 153 -12.97 -10.37 -12.90
N PRO A 154 -12.36 -11.41 -13.50
CA PRO A 154 -13.12 -12.52 -14.11
C PRO A 154 -14.13 -13.17 -13.16
N ALA A 155 -13.79 -13.32 -11.88
CA ALA A 155 -14.69 -13.87 -10.86
C ALA A 155 -15.94 -12.99 -10.65
N HIS A 156 -15.78 -11.66 -10.68
CA HIS A 156 -16.90 -10.70 -10.57
C HIS A 156 -17.80 -10.76 -11.79
N ALA A 157 -17.22 -10.87 -13.00
CA ALA A 157 -18.01 -10.97 -14.24
C ALA A 157 -18.91 -12.20 -14.25
N ILE A 158 -18.39 -13.35 -13.81
CA ILE A 158 -19.16 -14.59 -13.69
C ILE A 158 -20.29 -14.40 -12.67
N TYR A 159 -19.98 -13.85 -11.51
CA TYR A 159 -20.96 -13.62 -10.45
C TYR A 159 -22.09 -12.67 -10.89
N LEU A 160 -21.74 -11.52 -11.47
CA LEU A 160 -22.70 -10.53 -11.96
C LEU A 160 -23.57 -11.08 -13.11
N ASN A 161 -23.02 -11.92 -13.98
CA ASN A 161 -23.79 -12.56 -15.06
C ASN A 161 -24.69 -13.70 -14.55
N SER A 162 -24.35 -14.30 -13.40
CA SER A 162 -25.17 -15.33 -12.75
C SER A 162 -26.20 -14.77 -11.77
N ALA A 163 -26.07 -13.50 -11.38
CA ALA A 163 -27.01 -12.84 -10.50
C ALA A 163 -28.37 -12.65 -11.19
N ALA A 164 -29.45 -12.67 -10.41
CA ALA A 164 -30.82 -12.53 -10.91
C ALA A 164 -31.08 -11.18 -11.61
N SER A 165 -30.20 -10.20 -11.42
CA SER A 165 -30.23 -8.91 -12.09
C SER A 165 -28.81 -8.48 -12.41
N VAL A 166 -28.56 -8.20 -13.68
CA VAL A 166 -27.29 -7.64 -14.17
C VAL A 166 -27.43 -6.12 -14.17
N PRO A 167 -26.44 -5.35 -13.69
CA PRO A 167 -26.41 -3.91 -13.88
C PRO A 167 -26.51 -3.54 -15.37
N ASP A 168 -27.51 -2.75 -15.74
CA ASP A 168 -27.70 -2.26 -17.12
C ASP A 168 -26.77 -1.09 -17.42
N VAL A 169 -25.47 -1.38 -17.38
CA VAL A 169 -24.39 -0.43 -17.61
C VAL A 169 -23.25 -1.07 -18.39
N PRO A 170 -22.53 -0.30 -19.22
CA PRO A 170 -21.40 -0.83 -19.96
C PRO A 170 -20.24 -1.19 -19.03
N PHE A 171 -19.69 -2.39 -19.25
CA PHE A 171 -18.46 -2.87 -18.63
C PHE A 171 -17.26 -2.55 -19.52
N LEU A 172 -16.31 -1.78 -18.99
CA LEU A 172 -15.14 -1.28 -19.70
C LEU A 172 -13.87 -1.88 -19.11
N ASN A 173 -13.04 -2.52 -19.94
CA ASN A 173 -11.87 -3.24 -19.47
C ASN A 173 -10.65 -2.36 -19.12
N SER A 174 -10.75 -1.02 -19.25
CA SER A 174 -9.71 -0.07 -18.78
C SER A 174 -10.21 1.38 -18.81
N LEU A 175 -9.68 2.21 -17.89
CA LEU A 175 -9.83 3.68 -17.89
C LEU A 175 -9.48 4.29 -19.26
N SER A 176 -8.44 3.81 -19.93
CA SER A 176 -7.98 4.30 -21.23
C SER A 176 -9.03 4.17 -22.35
N LYS A 177 -9.91 3.17 -22.28
CA LYS A 177 -11.03 3.02 -23.22
C LYS A 177 -12.23 3.88 -22.86
N ALA A 178 -12.47 4.13 -21.57
CA ALA A 178 -13.51 5.04 -21.11
C ALA A 178 -13.26 6.48 -21.59
N PHE A 179 -12.01 6.94 -21.47
CA PHE A 179 -11.61 8.27 -21.95
C PHE A 179 -11.80 8.47 -23.46
N LYS A 180 -11.64 7.44 -24.30
CA LYS A 180 -11.86 7.56 -25.75
C LYS A 180 -13.33 7.74 -26.13
N LYS A 181 -14.27 7.33 -25.28
CA LYS A 181 -15.71 7.47 -25.52
C LYS A 181 -16.23 8.86 -25.15
N SER A 182 -15.60 9.52 -24.18
CA SER A 182 -15.96 10.84 -23.65
C SER A 182 -15.44 12.05 -24.48
N VAL A 183 -14.67 11.79 -25.54
CA VAL A 183 -14.01 12.83 -26.38
C VAL A 183 -14.74 13.07 -27.71
N TYR A 184 -15.94 12.52 -27.88
CA TYR A 184 -16.83 12.82 -29.01
C TYR A 184 -18.17 13.37 -28.55
#